data_AF-A0A7S3M7I3-F1
#
_entry.id   AF-A0A7S3M7I3-F1
#
_cell.length_a   1.000
_cell.length_b   1.000
_cell.length_c   1.000
_cell.angle_alpha   90.00
_cell.angle_beta   90.00
_cell.angle_gamma   90.00
#
_symmetry.space_group_name_H-M   'P 1'
#
loop_
_entity.id
_entity.type
_entity.pdbx_description
1 polymer ?
#
loop_
_entity_poly.entity_id
_entity_poly.type
_entity_poly.pdbx_seq_one_letter_code
_entity_poly.pdbx_strand_id
1 'polypeptide(L)'
;ATLVVPSDITIMEEKKSIGKRRLGLLEQTGLLFTAPMLHIHYSKMDRGDMRAVLAKKYDSEDTSAACNICTVRQESVRKSVVATNFMWGTAGGMTGLVWWSFRRYNYQSRLVALPFVFYGGTFVGRALGDVITFRNAEFARDRFLASLPAKTYFTEN
;
A
#
# COMPACT_ATOMS: atom_id res chain seq x y z
N ALA A 1 -16.88 -15.09 -22.11
CA ALA A 1 -16.00 -14.15 -21.36
C ALA A 1 -16.27 -14.34 -19.89
N THR A 2 -15.25 -14.48 -19.04
CA THR A 2 -15.43 -14.56 -17.58
C THR A 2 -15.88 -13.20 -17.06
N LEU A 3 -17.00 -13.16 -16.35
CA LEU A 3 -17.54 -11.92 -15.77
C LEU A 3 -16.71 -11.56 -14.53
N VAL A 4 -16.31 -10.29 -14.45
CA VAL A 4 -15.59 -9.75 -13.29
C VAL A 4 -16.58 -9.01 -12.41
N VAL A 5 -16.68 -9.41 -11.15
CA VAL A 5 -17.61 -8.88 -10.16
C VAL A 5 -16.86 -8.31 -8.96
N PRO A 6 -17.44 -7.36 -8.21
CA PRO A 6 -16.86 -6.92 -6.94
C PRO A 6 -16.84 -8.08 -5.94
N SER A 7 -15.79 -8.16 -5.13
CA SER A 7 -15.73 -9.16 -4.06
C SER A 7 -16.70 -8.82 -2.92
N ASP A 8 -17.06 -9.82 -2.11
CA ASP A 8 -18.02 -9.65 -1.00
C ASP A 8 -17.62 -8.53 -0.04
N ILE A 9 -16.32 -8.39 0.22
CA ILE A 9 -15.78 -7.33 1.06
C ILE A 9 -15.96 -5.95 0.41
N THR A 10 -15.79 -5.83 -0.90
CA THR A 10 -16.04 -4.57 -1.63
C THR A 10 -17.52 -4.21 -1.60
N ILE A 11 -18.42 -5.19 -1.71
CA ILE A 11 -19.87 -4.98 -1.55
C ILE A 11 -20.19 -4.53 -0.11
N MET A 12 -19.58 -5.15 0.90
CA MET A 12 -19.77 -4.79 2.31
C MET A 12 -19.30 -3.36 2.59
N GLU A 13 -18.12 -2.99 2.11
CA GLU A 13 -17.58 -1.63 2.24
C GLU A 13 -18.49 -0.60 1.58
N GLU A 14 -19.10 -0.92 0.44
CA GLU A 14 -20.03 0.00 -0.24
C GLU A 14 -21.32 0.18 0.57
N LYS A 15 -21.89 -0.91 1.10
CA LYS A 15 -23.10 -0.88 1.94
C LYS A 15 -22.88 -0.13 3.27
N LYS A 16 -21.67 -0.19 3.81
CA LYS A 16 -21.32 0.45 5.09
C LYS A 16 -20.73 1.85 4.94
N SER A 17 -20.49 2.32 3.72
CA SER A 17 -19.94 3.65 3.52
C SER A 17 -21.02 4.73 3.64
N ILE A 18 -20.73 5.78 4.42
CA ILE A 18 -21.58 6.98 4.57
C ILE A 18 -21.19 8.07 3.56
N GLY A 19 -20.04 7.91 2.88
CA GLY A 19 -19.57 8.86 1.89
C GLY A 19 -18.08 8.73 1.62
N LYS A 20 -17.47 9.81 1.12
CA LYS A 20 -16.04 9.82 0.77
C LYS A 20 -15.22 10.69 1.74
N ARG A 21 -14.05 10.19 2.16
CA ARG A 21 -13.03 10.95 2.90
C ARG A 21 -11.94 11.45 1.96
N ARG A 22 -11.30 12.56 2.32
CA ARG A 22 -10.10 13.04 1.64
C ARG A 22 -8.89 12.20 2.07
N LEU A 23 -8.01 11.92 1.10
CA LEU A 23 -6.76 11.20 1.34
C LEU A 23 -5.72 12.14 1.93
N GLY A 24 -5.01 11.69 2.96
CA GLY A 24 -3.88 12.44 3.54
C GLY A 24 -2.70 12.51 2.57
N LEU A 25 -1.78 13.45 2.80
CA LEU A 25 -0.62 13.65 1.91
C LEU A 25 0.23 12.39 1.75
N LEU A 26 0.53 11.69 2.85
CA LEU A 26 1.30 10.44 2.81
C LEU A 26 0.55 9.29 2.12
N GLU A 27 -0.79 9.28 2.17
CA GLU A 27 -1.59 8.31 1.42
C GLU A 27 -1.51 8.61 -0.08
N GLN A 28 -1.56 9.89 -0.47
CA GLN A 28 -1.46 10.31 -1.87
C GLN A 28 -0.08 10.00 -2.47
N THR A 29 1.01 10.37 -1.78
CA THR A 29 2.37 10.08 -2.23
C THR A 29 2.65 8.58 -2.21
N GLY A 30 2.16 7.87 -1.20
CA GLY A 30 2.30 6.43 -1.09
C GLY A 30 1.65 5.72 -2.28
N LEU A 31 0.41 6.11 -2.62
CA LEU A 31 -0.29 5.58 -3.80
C LEU A 31 0.44 5.93 -5.09
N LEU A 32 0.98 7.15 -5.22
CA LEU A 32 1.73 7.56 -6.42
C LEU A 32 2.94 6.63 -6.65
N PHE A 33 3.63 6.27 -5.57
CA PHE A 33 4.79 5.39 -5.59
C PHE A 33 4.47 3.89 -5.56
N THR A 34 3.20 3.51 -5.42
CA THR A 34 2.75 2.13 -5.63
C THR A 34 2.76 1.83 -7.12
N ALA A 35 3.57 0.84 -7.52
CA ALA A 35 3.65 0.40 -8.90
C ALA A 35 2.28 -0.10 -9.41
N PRO A 36 1.88 0.23 -10.66
CA PRO A 36 0.67 -0.31 -11.24
C PRO A 36 0.81 -1.83 -11.40
N MET A 37 -0.19 -2.58 -10.93
CA MET A 37 -0.20 -4.03 -11.03
C MET A 37 -0.86 -4.46 -12.34
N LEU A 38 -0.19 -5.31 -13.11
CA LEU A 38 -0.78 -5.96 -14.28
C LEU A 38 -1.55 -7.20 -13.83
N HIS A 39 -2.87 -7.20 -14.03
CA HIS A 39 -3.74 -8.31 -13.62
C HIS A 39 -3.90 -9.33 -14.74
N ILE A 40 -3.33 -10.52 -14.56
CA ILE A 40 -3.72 -11.74 -15.29
C ILE A 40 -4.84 -12.45 -14.51
N HIS A 41 -4.70 -12.47 -13.18
CA HIS A 41 -5.74 -12.88 -12.23
C HIS A 41 -5.92 -11.82 -11.15
N TYR A 42 -7.17 -11.62 -10.72
CA TYR A 42 -7.51 -10.71 -9.61
C TYR A 42 -7.26 -11.39 -8.26
N SER A 43 -5.98 -11.46 -7.86
CA SER A 43 -5.57 -12.02 -6.57
C SER A 43 -5.17 -10.97 -5.54
N LYS A 44 -4.88 -9.74 -5.98
CA LYS A 44 -4.44 -8.61 -5.13
C LYS A 44 -5.13 -7.33 -5.60
N MET A 45 -5.13 -6.32 -4.74
CA MET A 45 -5.61 -4.99 -5.08
C MET A 45 -4.58 -4.21 -5.91
N ASP A 46 -5.04 -3.45 -6.90
CA ASP A 46 -4.23 -2.43 -7.55
C ASP A 46 -4.24 -1.11 -6.77
N ARG A 47 -3.50 -0.13 -7.31
CA ARG A 47 -3.48 1.24 -6.79
C ARG A 47 -4.88 1.90 -6.80
N GLY A 48 -5.72 1.58 -7.78
CA GLY A 48 -7.07 2.16 -7.93
C GLY A 48 -8.01 1.65 -6.84
N ASP A 49 -7.98 0.35 -6.59
CA ASP A 49 -8.71 -0.38 -5.57
C ASP A 49 -8.25 0.08 -4.17
N MET A 50 -6.93 0.18 -3.92
CA MET A 50 -6.42 0.75 -2.67
C MET A 50 -6.92 2.18 -2.45
N ARG A 51 -6.91 3.02 -3.50
CA ARG A 51 -7.46 4.38 -3.43
C ARG A 51 -8.94 4.37 -3.13
N ALA A 52 -9.72 3.45 -3.70
CA ALA A 52 -11.15 3.32 -3.46
C ALA A 52 -11.44 2.94 -2.00
N VAL A 53 -10.72 1.96 -1.44
CA VAL A 53 -10.82 1.58 -0.03
C VAL A 53 -10.46 2.74 0.89
N LEU A 54 -9.36 3.45 0.61
CA LEU A 54 -8.92 4.59 1.42
C LEU A 54 -9.86 5.80 1.30
N ALA A 55 -10.54 5.97 0.17
CA ALA A 55 -11.45 7.10 -0.01
C ALA A 55 -12.81 6.93 0.69
N LYS A 56 -13.14 5.75 1.23
CA LYS A 56 -14.42 5.52 1.93
C LYS A 56 -14.44 6.15 3.33
N LYS A 57 -15.58 6.72 3.71
CA LYS A 57 -15.87 7.17 5.08
C LYS A 57 -16.86 6.17 5.71
N TYR A 58 -16.52 5.70 6.91
CA TYR A 58 -17.37 4.84 7.74
C TYR A 58 -17.90 5.64 8.93
N ASP A 59 -18.98 5.15 9.54
CA ASP A 59 -19.51 5.71 10.78
C ASP A 59 -18.57 5.40 11.94
N SER A 60 -18.24 6.39 12.77
CA SER A 60 -17.50 6.16 14.01
C SER A 60 -18.38 5.59 15.12
N GLU A 61 -19.70 5.76 15.03
CA GLU A 61 -20.64 5.28 16.05
C GLU A 61 -21.18 3.87 15.76
N ASP A 62 -21.03 3.37 14.53
CA ASP A 62 -21.44 2.01 14.14
C ASP A 62 -20.45 0.97 14.69
N THR A 63 -20.83 0.33 15.80
CA THR A 63 -20.07 -0.75 16.45
C THR A 63 -20.30 -2.13 15.83
N SER A 64 -21.02 -2.22 14.71
CA SER A 64 -21.27 -3.51 14.05
C SER A 64 -19.98 -4.18 13.58
N ALA A 65 -19.95 -5.51 13.64
CA ALA A 65 -18.80 -6.30 13.21
C ALA A 65 -18.39 -6.03 11.75
N ALA A 66 -19.37 -5.77 10.87
CA ALA A 66 -19.12 -5.43 9.47
C ALA A 66 -18.40 -4.07 9.31
N CYS A 67 -18.80 -3.04 10.08
CA CYS A 67 -18.13 -1.75 10.07
C CYS A 67 -16.70 -1.86 10.60
N ASN A 68 -16.51 -2.65 11.67
CA ASN A 68 -15.19 -2.92 12.23
C ASN A 68 -14.25 -3.58 11.20
N ILE A 69 -14.71 -4.62 10.49
CA ILE A 69 -13.94 -5.27 9.42
C ILE A 69 -13.52 -4.27 8.34
N CYS A 70 -14.44 -3.41 7.88
CA CYS A 70 -14.15 -2.40 6.86
C CYS A 70 -13.13 -1.35 7.35
N THR A 71 -13.23 -0.96 8.62
CA THR A 71 -12.34 0.02 9.25
C THR A 71 -10.93 -0.54 9.43
N VAL A 72 -10.81 -1.77 9.94
CA VAL A 72 -9.53 -2.48 10.11
C VAL A 72 -8.84 -2.70 8.76
N ARG A 73 -9.61 -3.11 7.75
CA ARG A 73 -9.10 -3.24 6.38
C ARG A 73 -8.57 -1.90 5.85
N GLN A 74 -9.33 -0.82 6.02
CA GLN A 74 -8.91 0.51 5.59
C GLN A 74 -7.62 0.96 6.31
N GLU A 75 -7.49 0.68 7.61
CA GLU A 75 -6.32 1.02 8.39
C GLU A 75 -5.07 0.25 7.95
N SER A 76 -5.19 -1.06 7.71
CA SER A 76 -4.05 -1.86 7.27
C SER A 76 -3.62 -1.52 5.83
N VAL A 77 -4.57 -1.19 4.94
CA VAL A 77 -4.25 -0.62 3.61
C VAL A 77 -3.54 0.72 3.76
N ARG A 78 -4.01 1.60 4.66
CA ARG A 78 -3.36 2.90 4.92
C ARG A 78 -1.92 2.71 5.35
N LYS A 79 -1.67 1.84 6.33
CA LYS A 79 -0.31 1.54 6.82
C LYS A 79 0.57 1.02 5.69
N SER A 80 0.06 0.14 4.82
CA SER A 80 0.78 -0.37 3.63
C SER A 80 1.20 0.74 2.66
N VAL A 81 0.25 1.62 2.35
CA VAL A 81 0.46 2.72 1.40
C VAL A 81 1.42 3.74 1.98
N VAL A 82 1.25 4.12 3.25
CA VAL A 82 2.13 5.07 3.91
C VAL A 82 3.54 4.51 4.07
N ALA A 83 3.69 3.22 4.39
CA ALA A 83 4.98 2.53 4.48
C ALA A 83 5.77 2.57 3.16
N THR A 84 5.07 2.60 2.02
CA THR A 84 5.69 2.69 0.67
C THR A 84 6.50 3.98 0.50
N ASN A 85 6.11 5.08 1.15
CA ASN A 85 6.89 6.32 1.13
C ASN A 85 8.26 6.14 1.77
N PHE A 86 8.36 5.38 2.85
CA PHE A 86 9.63 5.14 3.55
C PHE A 86 10.56 4.25 2.72
N MET A 87 10.00 3.25 2.02
CA MET A 87 10.77 2.43 1.08
C MET A 87 11.48 3.29 0.02
N TRP A 88 10.73 4.15 -0.69
CA TRP A 88 11.30 5.00 -1.74
C TRP A 88 12.10 6.18 -1.17
N GLY A 89 11.67 6.75 -0.05
CA GLY A 89 12.35 7.85 0.63
C GLY A 89 13.73 7.44 1.13
N THR A 90 13.85 6.27 1.78
CA THR A 90 15.14 5.74 2.23
C THR A 90 16.01 5.35 1.04
N ALA A 91 15.47 4.70 0.01
CA ALA A 91 16.23 4.35 -1.19
C ALA A 91 16.77 5.59 -1.91
N GLY A 92 15.94 6.60 -2.13
CA GLY A 92 16.33 7.88 -2.71
C GLY A 92 17.34 8.64 -1.84
N GLY A 93 17.12 8.68 -0.53
CA GLY A 93 18.04 9.30 0.42
C GLY A 93 19.43 8.66 0.42
N MET A 94 19.51 7.33 0.51
CA MET A 94 20.78 6.61 0.44
C MET A 94 21.49 6.80 -0.91
N THR A 95 20.74 6.82 -2.00
CA THR A 95 21.27 7.08 -3.34
C THR A 95 21.83 8.49 -3.46
N GLY A 96 21.12 9.49 -2.93
CA GLY A 96 21.61 10.87 -2.84
C GLY A 96 22.87 10.99 -1.99
N LEU A 97 22.94 10.25 -0.87
CA LEU A 97 24.14 10.19 -0.03
C LEU A 97 25.33 9.58 -0.78
N VAL A 98 25.16 8.51 -1.54
CA VAL A 98 26.22 7.93 -2.39
C VAL A 98 26.66 8.92 -3.46
N TRP A 99 25.70 9.54 -4.14
CA TRP A 99 25.97 10.54 -5.17
C TRP A 99 26.84 11.69 -4.64
N TRP A 100 26.49 12.21 -3.46
CA TRP A 100 27.24 13.27 -2.80
C TRP A 100 28.61 12.78 -2.27
N SER A 101 28.64 11.61 -1.63
CA SER A 101 29.87 11.05 -1.03
C SER A 101 30.93 10.76 -2.09
N PHE A 102 30.51 10.27 -3.25
CA PHE A 102 31.40 10.00 -4.37
C PHE A 102 31.57 11.18 -5.35
N ARG A 103 31.20 12.41 -4.97
CA ARG A 103 31.33 13.59 -5.84
C ARG A 103 32.76 13.91 -6.31
N ARG A 104 33.79 13.46 -5.57
CA ARG A 104 35.21 13.54 -5.95
C ARG A 104 35.74 12.25 -6.60
N TYR A 105 34.90 11.20 -6.59
CA TYR A 105 34.94 9.92 -7.28
C TYR A 105 34.93 10.04 -8.82
N ASN A 106 35.64 9.17 -9.54
CA ASN A 106 35.38 8.90 -10.95
C ASN A 106 33.92 8.40 -11.12
N TYR A 107 33.27 8.77 -12.22
CA TYR A 107 31.85 8.46 -12.45
C TYR A 107 31.56 6.95 -12.46
N GLN A 108 32.53 6.14 -12.89
CA GLN A 108 32.42 4.67 -12.89
C GLN A 108 32.15 4.09 -11.49
N SER A 109 32.82 4.59 -10.44
CA SER A 109 32.60 4.08 -9.08
C SER A 109 31.21 4.43 -8.55
N ARG A 110 30.65 5.57 -8.99
CA ARG A 110 29.26 5.96 -8.67
C ARG A 110 28.28 4.97 -9.28
N LEU A 111 28.40 4.72 -10.58
CA LEU A 111 27.49 3.85 -11.30
C LEU A 111 27.51 2.40 -10.77
N VAL A 112 28.66 1.92 -10.32
CA VAL A 112 28.75 0.59 -9.70
C VAL A 112 28.04 0.56 -8.34
N ALA A 113 28.23 1.56 -7.48
CA ALA A 113 27.70 1.52 -6.12
C ALA A 113 26.19 1.86 -6.02
N LEU A 114 25.68 2.76 -6.87
CA LEU A 114 24.30 3.24 -6.83
C LEU A 114 23.25 2.11 -6.82
N PRO A 115 23.26 1.10 -7.71
CA PRO A 115 22.23 0.06 -7.72
C PRO A 115 22.20 -0.77 -6.42
N PHE A 116 23.37 -1.10 -5.85
CA PHE A 116 23.44 -1.87 -4.61
C PHE A 116 22.94 -1.08 -3.40
N VAL A 117 23.35 0.19 -3.30
CA VAL A 117 22.92 1.05 -2.20
C VAL A 117 21.45 1.45 -2.33
N PHE A 118 20.97 1.70 -3.54
CA PHE A 118 19.54 1.91 -3.81
C PHE A 118 18.73 0.70 -3.35
N TYR A 119 19.11 -0.51 -3.79
CA TYR A 119 18.42 -1.74 -3.43
C TYR A 119 18.45 -1.98 -1.91
N GLY A 120 19.62 -1.86 -1.27
CA GLY A 120 19.75 -1.94 0.19
C GLY A 120 18.89 -0.91 0.91
N GLY A 121 18.82 0.32 0.38
CA GLY A 121 17.94 1.37 0.89
C GLY A 121 16.46 1.03 0.81
N THR A 122 16.01 0.31 -0.22
CA THR A 122 14.61 -0.18 -0.26
C THR A 122 14.32 -1.22 0.82
N PHE A 123 15.30 -2.05 1.19
CA PHE A 123 15.12 -3.06 2.24
C PHE A 123 15.03 -2.40 3.63
N VAL A 124 15.99 -1.51 3.92
CA VAL A 124 15.99 -0.72 5.15
C VAL A 124 14.72 0.15 5.24
N GLY A 125 14.32 0.78 4.13
CA GLY A 125 13.13 1.62 4.06
C GLY A 125 11.83 0.86 4.31
N ARG A 126 11.72 -0.41 3.89
CA ARG A 126 10.57 -1.27 4.25
C ARG A 126 10.52 -1.55 5.75
N ALA A 127 11.64 -1.95 6.34
CA ALA A 127 11.71 -2.21 7.79
C ALA A 127 11.40 -0.94 8.60
N LEU A 128 11.98 0.21 8.23
CA LEU A 128 11.69 1.50 8.85
C LEU A 128 10.21 1.90 8.69
N GLY A 129 9.66 1.75 7.48
CA GLY A 129 8.25 2.02 7.21
C GLY A 129 7.32 1.16 8.07
N ASP A 130 7.63 -0.12 8.23
CA ASP A 130 6.84 -1.03 9.06
C ASP A 130 6.88 -0.66 10.54
N VAL A 131 8.02 -0.18 11.05
CA VAL A 131 8.15 0.31 12.43
C VAL A 131 7.38 1.62 12.62
N ILE A 132 7.58 2.61 11.74
CA ILE A 132 6.97 3.93 11.88
C ILE A 132 5.43 3.88 11.73
N THR A 133 4.94 3.02 10.84
CA THR A 133 3.49 2.85 10.64
C THR A 133 2.86 1.86 11.61
N PHE A 134 3.63 1.30 12.54
CA PHE A 134 3.22 0.22 13.46
C PHE A 134 2.66 -1.00 12.72
N ARG A 135 3.08 -1.20 11.47
CA ARG A 135 2.69 -2.36 10.67
C ARG A 135 3.31 -3.63 11.25
N ASN A 136 4.48 -3.54 11.87
CA ASN A 136 5.15 -4.67 12.56
C ASN A 136 4.32 -5.27 13.71
N ALA A 137 3.42 -4.49 14.32
CA ALA A 137 2.55 -4.92 15.40
C ALA A 137 1.13 -5.34 14.94
N GLU A 138 0.83 -5.29 13.64
CA GLU A 138 -0.46 -5.73 13.11
C GLU A 138 -0.68 -7.24 13.27
N PHE A 139 -1.90 -7.62 13.61
CA PHE A 139 -2.28 -9.03 13.58
C PHE A 139 -2.27 -9.57 12.16
N ALA A 140 -1.92 -10.85 12.00
CA ALA A 140 -1.90 -11.52 10.70
C ALA A 140 -3.27 -11.49 10.00
N ARG A 141 -4.36 -11.52 10.79
CA ARG A 141 -5.73 -11.37 10.30
C ARG A 141 -5.95 -10.04 9.56
N ASP A 142 -5.47 -8.94 10.11
CA ASP A 142 -5.72 -7.60 9.57
C ASP A 142 -4.95 -7.40 8.26
N ARG A 143 -3.70 -7.89 8.23
CA ARG A 143 -2.89 -7.95 7.02
C ARG A 143 -3.54 -8.81 5.93
N PHE A 144 -4.13 -9.94 6.31
CA PHE A 144 -4.87 -10.79 5.38
C PHE A 144 -6.09 -10.06 4.81
N LEU A 145 -6.89 -9.39 5.66
CA LEU A 145 -8.05 -8.59 5.23
C LEU A 145 -7.66 -7.48 4.24
N ALA A 146 -6.50 -6.86 4.44
CA ALA A 146 -5.95 -5.87 3.52
C ALA A 146 -5.35 -6.48 2.24
N SER A 147 -5.08 -7.78 2.19
CA SER A 147 -4.58 -8.46 0.98
C SER A 147 -5.70 -8.93 0.05
N LEU A 148 -6.93 -9.03 0.55
CA LEU A 148 -8.08 -9.55 -0.18
C LEU A 148 -8.39 -8.68 -1.42
N PRO A 149 -8.57 -9.31 -2.60
CA PRO A 149 -8.82 -8.59 -3.84
C PRO A 149 -10.15 -7.85 -3.80
N ALA A 150 -10.23 -6.72 -4.51
CA ALA A 150 -11.48 -5.95 -4.63
C ALA A 150 -12.45 -6.53 -5.67
N LYS A 151 -11.94 -7.38 -6.57
CA LYS A 151 -12.68 -7.97 -7.68
C LYS A 151 -12.37 -9.45 -7.76
N THR A 152 -13.35 -10.25 -8.16
CA THR A 152 -13.22 -11.70 -8.36
C THR A 152 -13.92 -12.10 -9.65
N TYR A 153 -13.56 -13.27 -10.18
CA TYR A 153 -14.31 -13.85 -11.29
C TYR A 153 -15.60 -14.45 -10.75
N PHE A 154 -16.71 -14.20 -11.45
CA PHE A 154 -17.98 -14.82 -11.12
C PHE A 154 -17.89 -16.32 -11.40
N THR A 155 -18.09 -17.12 -10.36
CA THR A 155 -18.20 -18.58 -10.46
C THR A 155 -19.64 -18.95 -10.13
N GLU A 156 -20.35 -19.49 -11.12
CA GLU A 156 -21.65 -20.13 -10.91
C GLU A 156 -21.38 -21.44 -10.15
N ASN A 157 -21.79 -21.48 -8.88
CA ASN A 157 -21.80 -22.71 -8.08
C ASN A 157 -23.20 -23.31 -8.09
#